data_AF-A0A3A4K9G8-F1
#
_entry.id   AF-A0A3A4K9G8-F1
#
_cell.length_a   1.000
_cell.length_b   1.000
_cell.length_c   1.000
_cell.angle_alpha   90.00
_cell.angle_beta   90.00
_cell.angle_gamma   90.00
#
_symmetry.space_group_name_H-M   'P 1'
#
loop_
_entity.id
_entity.type
_entity.pdbx_description
1 polymer ?
#
loop_
_entity_poly.entity_id
_entity_poly.type
_entity_poly.pdbx_seq_one_letter_code
_entity_poly.pdbx_strand_id
1 'polypeptide(L)'
;MQRLARLIALCPGCHQVQHSGLARVQGREHEVIDRLRRLNNWTEAQAGQDLNRSSDRCMALDRFAWDLDLSVLRGRLIVNGYPDLYVPAADRARLGNSFFGTPRAGQAGFF
;
A
#
# COMPACT_ATOMS: atom_id res chain seq x y z
N MET A 1 -3.64 11.39 -10.47
CA MET A 1 -3.63 11.74 -9.04
C MET A 1 -4.30 10.64 -8.20
N GLN A 2 -3.63 10.17 -7.16
CA GLN A 2 -4.10 9.30 -6.10
C GLN A 2 -4.41 10.16 -4.87
N ARG A 3 -5.67 10.18 -4.42
CA ARG A 3 -6.11 10.98 -3.28
C ARG A 3 -6.50 10.09 -2.11
N LEU A 4 -6.01 10.43 -0.91
CA LEU A 4 -6.49 9.82 0.32
C LEU A 4 -7.89 10.33 0.64
N ALA A 5 -8.89 9.47 0.52
CA ALA A 5 -10.27 9.82 0.85
C ALA A 5 -10.53 9.74 2.37
N ARG A 6 -10.03 8.70 3.04
CA ARG A 6 -10.20 8.46 4.48
C ARG A 6 -9.20 7.44 5.00
N LEU A 7 -9.02 7.40 6.32
CA LEU A 7 -8.27 6.36 7.01
C LEU A 7 -9.22 5.28 7.55
N ILE A 8 -8.77 4.03 7.52
CA ILE A 8 -9.46 2.89 8.14
C ILE A 8 -8.42 2.13 8.96
N ALA A 9 -8.66 1.98 10.26
CA ALA A 9 -7.84 1.13 11.11
C ALA A 9 -8.23 -0.34 10.88
N LEU A 10 -7.23 -1.18 10.63
CA LEU A 10 -7.40 -2.62 10.43
C LEU A 10 -6.56 -3.38 11.46
N CYS A 11 -7.06 -4.53 11.94
CA CYS A 11 -6.23 -5.43 12.75
C CYS A 11 -5.07 -6.01 11.91
N PRO A 12 -4.00 -6.54 12.53
CA PRO A 12 -2.81 -7.00 11.81
C PRO A 12 -3.09 -7.96 10.64
N GLY A 13 -3.97 -8.95 10.86
CA GLY A 13 -4.36 -9.90 9.80
C GLY A 13 -5.15 -9.24 8.66
N CYS A 14 -6.07 -8.31 8.95
CA CYS A 14 -6.77 -7.56 7.90
C CYS A 14 -5.84 -6.58 7.16
N HIS A 15 -4.90 -5.98 7.88
CA HIS A 15 -3.90 -5.08 7.29
C HIS A 15 -2.99 -5.82 6.31
N GLN A 16 -2.56 -7.05 6.65
CA GLN A 16 -1.77 -7.90 5.78
C GLN A 16 -2.48 -8.23 4.46
N VAL A 17 -3.81 -8.38 4.46
CA VAL A 17 -4.60 -8.55 3.22
C VAL A 17 -4.45 -7.36 2.27
N GLN A 18 -4.35 -6.13 2.80
CA GLN A 18 -4.09 -4.93 1.98
C GLN A 18 -2.65 -4.88 1.43
N HIS A 19 -1.75 -5.69 2.00
CA HIS A 19 -0.35 -5.84 1.61
C HIS A 19 -0.06 -7.24 1.03
N SER A 20 -1.02 -7.81 0.28
CA SER A 20 -0.91 -9.17 -0.27
C SER A 20 0.34 -9.39 -1.12
N GLY A 21 0.75 -8.40 -1.92
CA GLY A 21 2.00 -8.48 -2.70
C GLY A 21 3.26 -8.60 -1.84
N LEU A 22 3.33 -7.89 -0.71
CA LEU A 22 4.43 -8.02 0.24
C LEU A 22 4.38 -9.37 0.97
N ALA A 23 3.18 -9.81 1.38
CA ALA A 23 2.99 -11.12 2.00
C ALA A 23 3.46 -12.25 1.07
N ARG A 24 3.18 -12.16 -0.24
CA ARG A 24 3.68 -13.12 -1.25
C ARG A 24 5.21 -13.16 -1.31
N VAL A 25 5.86 -12.00 -1.37
CA VAL A 25 7.34 -11.92 -1.36
C VAL A 25 7.94 -12.54 -0.10
N GLN A 26 7.23 -12.45 1.02
CA GLN A 26 7.63 -13.04 2.31
C GLN A 26 7.25 -14.52 2.46
N GLY A 27 6.62 -15.16 1.47
CA GLY A 27 6.16 -16.56 1.57
C GLY A 27 4.91 -16.75 2.45
N ARG A 28 4.18 -15.67 2.75
CA ARG A 28 3.04 -15.61 3.68
C ARG A 28 1.69 -15.42 2.98
N GLU A 29 1.60 -15.73 1.69
CA GLU A 29 0.35 -15.59 0.92
C GLU A 29 -0.78 -16.49 1.45
N HIS A 30 -0.44 -17.66 1.99
CA HIS A 30 -1.40 -18.57 2.61
C HIS A 30 -2.16 -17.91 3.78
N GLU A 31 -1.51 -17.06 4.58
CA GLU A 31 -2.15 -16.33 5.67
C GLU A 31 -3.22 -15.34 5.16
N VAL A 32 -2.96 -14.72 4.00
CA VAL A 32 -3.89 -13.79 3.34
C VAL A 32 -5.11 -14.55 2.82
N ILE A 33 -4.90 -15.67 2.13
CA ILE A 33 -5.98 -16.54 1.63
C ILE A 33 -6.87 -16.99 2.79
N ASP A 34 -6.28 -17.49 3.86
CA ASP A 34 -6.99 -17.93 5.06
C ASP A 34 -7.81 -16.82 5.70
N ARG A 35 -7.25 -15.60 5.77
CA ARG A 35 -7.96 -14.43 6.30
C ARG A 35 -9.16 -14.07 5.43
N LEU A 36 -9.00 -14.04 4.11
CA LEU A 36 -10.07 -13.75 3.15
C LEU A 36 -11.20 -14.78 3.25
N ARG A 37 -10.86 -16.07 3.31
CA ARG A 37 -11.82 -17.18 3.48
C ARG A 37 -12.66 -17.00 4.75
N ARG A 38 -12.00 -16.81 5.90
CA ARG A 38 -12.68 -16.67 7.19
C ARG A 38 -13.60 -15.44 7.26
N LEU A 39 -13.18 -14.31 6.70
CA LEU A 39 -13.95 -13.06 6.80
C LEU A 39 -15.16 -13.02 5.87
N ASN A 40 -15.04 -13.64 4.69
CA ASN A 40 -16.06 -13.53 3.64
C ASN A 40 -16.85 -14.83 3.43
N ASN A 41 -16.56 -15.87 4.22
CA ASN A 41 -17.05 -17.22 3.99
C ASN A 41 -16.77 -17.72 2.55
N TRP A 42 -15.56 -17.43 2.08
CA TRP A 42 -15.13 -17.78 0.73
C TRP A 42 -14.45 -19.14 0.68
N THR A 43 -14.57 -19.80 -0.46
CA THR A 43 -13.71 -20.92 -0.83
C THR A 43 -12.29 -20.43 -1.12
N GLU A 44 -11.34 -21.36 -1.14
CA GLU A 44 -9.96 -21.05 -1.53
C GLU A 44 -9.86 -20.47 -2.94
N ALA A 45 -10.62 -21.05 -3.87
CA ALA A 45 -10.68 -20.57 -5.26
C ALA A 45 -11.19 -19.12 -5.35
N GLN A 46 -12.20 -18.75 -4.56
CA GLN A 46 -12.71 -17.37 -4.51
C GLN A 46 -11.66 -16.39 -3.95
N ALA A 47 -10.96 -16.78 -2.87
CA ALA A 47 -9.88 -15.96 -2.32
C ALA A 47 -8.71 -15.80 -3.31
N GLY A 48 -8.30 -16.89 -3.97
CA GLY A 48 -7.28 -16.83 -5.02
C GLY A 48 -7.70 -15.96 -6.21
N GLN A 49 -8.97 -16.01 -6.61
CA GLN A 49 -9.49 -15.16 -7.68
C GLN A 49 -9.47 -13.67 -7.30
N ASP A 50 -9.74 -13.33 -6.04
CA ASP A 50 -9.62 -11.96 -5.54
C ASP A 50 -8.17 -11.45 -5.57
N LEU A 51 -7.21 -12.29 -5.17
CA LEU A 51 -5.79 -11.96 -5.26
C LEU A 51 -5.32 -11.75 -6.71
N ASN A 52 -5.76 -12.61 -7.64
CA ASN A 52 -5.48 -12.43 -9.07
C ASN A 52 -6.06 -11.11 -9.59
N ARG A 53 -7.31 -10.79 -9.26
CA ARG A 53 -7.94 -9.52 -9.63
C ARG A 53 -7.18 -8.31 -9.07
N SER A 54 -6.70 -8.40 -7.82
CA SER A 54 -5.88 -7.36 -7.21
C SER A 54 -4.55 -7.18 -7.95
N SER A 55 -3.89 -8.28 -8.33
CA SER A 55 -2.65 -8.26 -9.13
C SER A 55 -2.86 -7.61 -10.49
N ASP A 56 -3.92 -7.99 -11.21
CA ASP A 56 -4.25 -7.42 -12.53
C ASP A 56 -4.50 -5.91 -12.42
N ARG A 57 -5.23 -5.50 -11.38
CA ARG A 57 -5.48 -4.08 -11.10
C ARG A 57 -4.16 -3.35 -10.80
N CYS A 58 -3.27 -3.94 -10.02
CA CYS A 58 -1.96 -3.36 -9.72
C CYS A 58 -1.17 -3.13 -11.01
N MET A 59 -1.02 -4.16 -11.84
CA MET A 59 -0.33 -4.06 -13.14
C MET A 59 -0.94 -3.00 -14.05
N ALA A 60 -2.27 -2.86 -14.05
CA ALA A 60 -2.93 -1.85 -14.85
C ALA A 60 -2.66 -0.41 -14.35
N LEU A 61 -2.59 -0.22 -13.04
CA LEU A 61 -2.36 1.09 -12.40
C LEU A 61 -0.88 1.50 -12.38
N ASP A 62 0.04 0.53 -12.41
CA ASP A 62 1.49 0.76 -12.37
C ASP A 62 2.02 1.47 -13.63
N ARG A 63 1.24 1.45 -14.72
CA ARG A 63 1.57 2.15 -15.96
C ARG A 63 1.45 3.68 -15.88
N PHE A 64 0.97 4.22 -14.76
CA PHE A 64 0.70 5.64 -14.60
C PHE A 64 1.59 6.25 -13.52
N ALA A 65 2.05 7.47 -13.78
CA ALA A 65 2.69 8.30 -12.78
C ALA A 65 1.61 9.00 -11.94
N TRP A 66 1.56 8.72 -10.63
CA TRP A 66 0.53 9.24 -9.74
C TRP A 66 1.07 10.35 -8.83
N ASP A 67 0.49 11.55 -8.94
CA ASP A 67 0.57 12.52 -7.84
C ASP A 67 -0.14 11.95 -6.61
N LEU A 68 0.38 12.21 -5.42
CA LEU A 68 -0.21 11.81 -4.16
C LEU A 68 -0.79 13.02 -3.43
N ASP A 69 -2.08 12.98 -3.14
CA ASP A 69 -2.80 13.99 -2.38
C ASP A 69 -3.21 13.42 -1.00
N LEU A 70 -2.51 13.86 0.05
CA LEU A 70 -2.78 13.55 1.45
C LEU A 70 -3.37 14.76 2.21
N SER A 71 -3.87 15.77 1.49
CA SER A 71 -4.34 17.03 2.06
C SER A 71 -5.40 16.90 3.16
N VAL A 72 -6.16 15.80 3.17
CA VAL A 72 -7.14 15.48 4.23
C VAL A 72 -6.49 15.32 5.62
N LEU A 73 -5.17 15.12 5.69
CA LEU A 73 -4.41 14.96 6.93
C LEU A 73 -3.67 16.23 7.37
N ARG A 74 -3.93 17.39 6.75
CA ARG A 74 -3.28 18.65 7.14
C ARG A 74 -3.47 18.93 8.64
N GLY A 75 -2.40 19.38 9.28
CA GLY A 75 -2.36 19.60 10.73
C GLY A 75 -2.24 18.32 11.58
N ARG A 76 -2.32 17.13 10.97
CA ARG A 76 -2.15 15.83 11.66
C ARG A 76 -0.91 15.09 11.19
N LEU A 77 -0.45 15.36 9.97
CA LEU A 77 0.74 14.78 9.38
C LEU A 77 1.68 15.88 8.93
N ILE A 78 2.98 15.68 9.18
CA ILE A 78 4.04 16.52 8.64
C ILE A 78 4.88 15.64 7.70
N VAL A 79 5.01 16.09 6.45
CA VAL A 79 5.94 15.50 5.49
C VAL A 79 6.92 16.60 5.09
N ASN A 80 8.19 16.40 5.44
CA ASN A 80 9.23 17.39 5.15
C ASN A 80 9.31 17.65 3.64
N GLY A 81 9.30 18.93 3.25
CA GLY A 81 9.28 19.36 1.85
C GLY A 81 7.89 19.44 1.22
N TYR A 82 6.82 18.96 1.89
CA TYR A 82 5.46 18.92 1.35
C TYR A 82 4.43 19.41 2.39
N PRO A 83 4.45 20.71 2.75
CA PRO A 83 3.63 21.26 3.85
C PRO A 83 2.12 21.25 3.56
N ASP A 84 1.74 21.26 2.28
CA ASP A 84 0.35 21.14 1.83
C ASP A 84 -0.12 19.68 1.69
N LEU A 85 0.77 18.73 1.94
CA LEU A 85 0.59 17.29 1.80
C LEU A 85 0.22 16.85 0.39
N TYR A 86 0.69 17.58 -0.62
CA TYR A 86 0.63 17.21 -2.02
C TYR A 86 2.03 16.84 -2.53
N VAL A 87 2.19 15.66 -3.10
CA VAL A 87 3.48 15.16 -3.62
C VAL A 87 3.34 14.86 -5.11
N PRO A 88 3.96 15.64 -6.01
CA PRO A 88 3.94 15.36 -7.44
C PRO A 88 4.51 13.97 -7.78
N ALA A 89 4.04 13.37 -8.88
CA ALA A 89 4.49 12.05 -9.30
C ALA A 89 6.01 11.97 -9.48
N ALA A 90 6.62 13.03 -10.04
CA ALA A 90 8.07 13.16 -10.24
C ALA A 90 8.89 13.09 -8.93
N ASP A 91 8.25 13.41 -7.81
CA ASP A 91 8.87 13.48 -6.49
C ASP A 91 8.62 12.24 -5.63
N ARG A 92 7.77 11.30 -6.08
CA ARG A 92 7.37 10.11 -5.31
C ARG A 92 8.55 9.28 -4.82
N ALA A 93 9.61 9.17 -5.62
CA ALA A 93 10.81 8.43 -5.27
C ALA A 93 11.53 8.99 -4.02
N ARG A 94 11.38 10.28 -3.72
CA ARG A 94 12.00 10.92 -2.54
C ARG A 94 11.41 10.39 -1.23
N LEU A 95 10.17 9.91 -1.24
CA LEU A 95 9.50 9.35 -0.06
C LEU A 95 10.00 7.96 0.34
N GLY A 96 10.88 7.35 -0.48
CA GLY A 96 11.33 5.96 -0.31
C GLY A 96 10.24 4.95 -0.62
N ASN A 97 10.56 3.67 -0.41
CA ASN A 97 9.60 2.57 -0.60
C ASN A 97 9.82 1.48 0.45
N SER A 98 8.78 1.17 1.23
CA SER A 98 8.82 0.10 2.23
C SER A 98 8.94 -1.30 1.62
N PHE A 99 8.54 -1.49 0.36
CA PHE A 99 8.65 -2.77 -0.33
C PHE A 99 10.10 -3.14 -0.64
N PHE A 100 10.90 -2.18 -1.12
CA PHE A 100 12.32 -2.38 -1.42
C PHE A 100 13.25 -1.98 -0.27
N GLY A 101 12.69 -1.54 0.87
CA GLY A 101 13.47 -0.96 1.96
C GLY A 101 14.25 0.31 1.56
N THR A 102 13.83 1.00 0.49
CA THR A 102 14.55 2.17 -0.02
C THR A 102 14.41 3.33 0.97
N PRO A 103 15.52 3.88 1.50
CA PRO A 103 15.48 4.99 2.44
C PRO A 103 14.83 6.24 1.82
N ARG A 104 14.25 7.08 2.68
CA ARG A 104 13.77 8.40 2.25
C ARG A 104 14.97 9.30 1.96
N ALA A 105 14.85 10.19 0.97
CA ALA A 105 15.88 11.18 0.73
C ALA A 105 16.12 12.02 2.00
N GLY A 106 17.36 12.03 2.51
CA GLY A 106 17.74 12.73 3.74
C GLY A 106 17.59 11.93 5.05
N GLN A 107 17.18 10.66 5.01
CA GLN A 107 17.35 9.73 6.14
C GLN A 107 18.53 8.80 5.84
N ALA A 108 19.67 9.02 6.51
CA ALA A 108 20.73 8.01 6.57
C ALA A 108 20.14 6.78 7.28
N GLY A 109 20.14 5.64 6.57
CA GLY A 109 19.55 4.41 7.08
C GLY A 109 20.24 3.94 8.36
N PHE A 110 19.45 3.64 9.39
CA PHE A 110 19.85 2.70 10.42
C PHE A 110 19.27 1.34 10.02
N PHE A 111 20.16 0.43 9.64
CA PHE A 111 19.88 -1.01 9.62
C PHE A 111 19.80 -1.53 11.06
#